data_AF-A0A1Z9FQD7-F1
#
_entry.id   AF-A0A1Z9FQD7-F1
#
_cell.length_a   1.000
_cell.length_b   1.000
_cell.length_c   1.000
_cell.angle_alpha   90.00
_cell.angle_beta   90.00
_cell.angle_gamma   90.00
#
_symmetry.space_group_name_H-M   'P 1'
#
loop_
_entity.id
_entity.type
_entity.pdbx_description
1 polymer ?
#
loop_
_entity_poly.entity_id
_entity_poly.type
_entity_poly.pdbx_seq_one_letter_code
_entity_poly.pdbx_strand_id
1 'polypeptide(L)'
;MHKTNHKEYTDGPFEVKVWYSPEFVPIADLFDDTVNNVKEMEIKADKGDASWFIAGVDYFYKGHEVGSDSLGGNYYEEWEDEALDSGLGGYLEDMKANAKDQALKNVKELKNSMSKDFALL
;
A
#
# COMPACT_ATOMS: atom_id res chain seq x y z
N MET A 1 12.39 -4.15 0.82
CA MET A 1 11.83 -3.10 1.67
C MET A 1 11.20 -3.74 2.90
N HIS A 2 11.47 -3.24 4.11
CA HIS A 2 10.85 -3.77 5.33
C HIS A 2 9.48 -3.13 5.52
N LYS A 3 8.41 -3.93 5.44
CA LYS A 3 7.03 -3.47 5.66
C LYS A 3 6.67 -3.61 7.14
N THR A 4 6.14 -2.55 7.73
CA THR A 4 5.49 -2.59 9.04
C THR A 4 3.99 -2.80 8.82
N ASN A 5 3.43 -3.84 9.42
CA ASN A 5 1.99 -4.08 9.36
C ASN A 5 1.28 -3.13 10.33
N HIS A 6 0.49 -2.22 9.77
CA HIS A 6 -0.36 -1.33 10.54
C HIS A 6 -1.66 -2.03 10.96
N LYS A 7 -2.27 -2.80 10.03
CA LYS A 7 -3.53 -3.51 10.30
C LYS A 7 -3.63 -4.82 9.54
N GLU A 8 -4.13 -5.85 10.21
CA GLU A 8 -4.47 -7.14 9.59
C GLU A 8 -5.94 -7.49 9.84
N TYR A 9 -6.63 -7.98 8.82
CA TYR A 9 -8.04 -8.41 8.92
C TYR A 9 -8.41 -9.39 7.81
N THR A 10 -9.63 -9.91 7.84
CA THR A 10 -10.18 -10.78 6.80
C THR A 10 -11.24 -10.06 5.97
N ASP A 11 -11.18 -10.22 4.65
CA ASP A 11 -12.21 -9.75 3.72
C ASP A 11 -12.63 -10.91 2.79
N GLY A 12 -13.73 -11.58 3.17
CA GLY A 12 -14.17 -12.80 2.50
C GLY A 12 -13.14 -13.92 2.63
N PRO A 13 -12.64 -14.51 1.52
CA PRO A 13 -11.64 -15.58 1.58
C PRO A 13 -10.21 -15.07 1.75
N PHE A 14 -10.00 -13.76 1.85
CA PHE A 14 -8.68 -13.15 1.85
C PHE A 14 -8.25 -12.71 3.24
N GLU A 15 -6.97 -12.91 3.55
CA GLU A 15 -6.25 -12.19 4.59
C GLU A 15 -5.74 -10.88 4.01
N VAL A 16 -5.96 -9.76 4.69
CA VAL A 16 -5.62 -8.42 4.21
C VAL A 16 -4.63 -7.78 5.16
N LYS A 17 -3.56 -7.19 4.62
CA LYS A 17 -2.54 -6.47 5.37
C LYS A 17 -2.43 -5.05 4.85
N VAL A 18 -2.72 -4.07 5.71
CA VAL A 18 -2.39 -2.67 5.49
C VAL A 18 -1.01 -2.43 6.11
N TRP A 19 -0.10 -1.87 5.32
CA TRP A 19 1.29 -1.72 5.70
C TRP A 19 1.85 -0.37 5.31
N TYR A 20 2.93 0.03 5.97
CA TYR A 20 3.79 1.14 5.55
C TYR A 20 5.26 0.78 5.59
N SER A 21 6.10 1.60 4.97
CA SER A 21 7.55 1.50 5.04
C SER A 21 8.19 2.89 4.86
N PRO A 22 9.32 3.19 5.52
CA PRO A 22 10.05 4.43 5.25
C PRO A 22 10.37 4.57 3.75
N GLU A 23 10.14 5.76 3.22
CA GLU A 23 10.53 6.11 1.85
C GLU A 23 11.92 6.75 1.86
N PHE A 24 12.74 6.39 0.88
CA PHE A 24 14.11 6.86 0.76
C PHE A 24 14.35 7.65 -0.52
N VAL A 25 13.38 7.66 -1.44
CA VAL A 25 13.41 8.59 -2.58
C VAL A 25 13.35 10.03 -2.04
N PRO A 26 14.24 10.93 -2.50
CA PRO A 26 14.19 12.35 -2.12
C PRO A 26 12.82 12.96 -2.43
N ILE A 27 12.29 13.76 -1.51
CA ILE A 27 11.00 14.43 -1.69
C ILE A 27 11.05 15.30 -2.97
N ALA A 28 12.15 16.00 -3.20
CA ALA A 28 12.35 16.82 -4.41
C ALA A 28 12.20 16.06 -5.74
N ASP A 29 12.43 14.75 -5.77
CA ASP A 29 12.32 13.96 -7.00
C ASP A 29 10.85 13.57 -7.32
N LEU A 30 9.94 13.73 -6.37
CA LEU A 30 8.53 13.32 -6.48
C LEU A 30 7.55 14.50 -6.60
N PHE A 31 8.01 15.73 -6.41
CA PHE A 31 7.20 16.94 -6.57
C PHE A 31 7.71 17.78 -7.75
N ASP A 32 6.79 18.50 -8.40
CA ASP A 32 7.16 19.46 -9.43
C ASP A 32 7.49 20.84 -8.82
N ASP A 33 7.99 21.74 -9.67
CA ASP A 33 8.41 23.09 -9.29
C ASP A 33 7.27 23.97 -8.72
N THR A 34 6.02 23.49 -8.71
CA THR A 34 4.90 24.23 -8.11
C THR A 34 4.90 24.13 -6.58
N VAL A 35 5.62 23.16 -6.01
CA VAL A 35 5.78 22.97 -4.57
C VAL A 35 7.01 23.71 -4.07
N ASN A 36 6.79 24.82 -3.36
CA ASN A 36 7.87 25.74 -2.98
C ASN A 36 8.50 25.43 -1.60
N ASN A 37 7.94 24.48 -0.84
CA ASN A 37 8.36 24.15 0.53
C ASN A 37 9.10 22.80 0.65
N VAL A 38 9.48 22.17 -0.46
CA VAL A 38 10.16 20.85 -0.48
C VAL A 38 11.35 20.80 0.48
N LYS A 39 12.22 21.82 0.44
CA LYS A 39 13.40 21.86 1.32
C LYS A 39 13.05 21.89 2.81
N GLU A 40 11.94 22.53 3.18
CA GLU A 40 11.46 22.53 4.56
C GLU A 40 10.93 21.15 4.96
N MET A 41 10.19 20.49 4.06
CA MET A 41 9.68 19.13 4.25
C MET A 41 10.82 18.14 4.48
N GLU A 42 11.87 18.19 3.66
CA GLU A 42 13.05 17.31 3.82
C GLU A 42 13.73 17.53 5.18
N ILE A 43 13.90 18.79 5.61
CA ILE A 43 14.49 19.10 6.93
C ILE A 43 13.63 18.54 8.07
N LYS A 44 12.30 18.61 7.96
CA LYS A 44 11.39 18.08 8.98
C LYS A 44 11.46 16.54 9.02
N ALA A 45 11.43 15.89 7.88
CA ALA A 45 11.56 14.44 7.76
C ALA A 45 12.90 13.94 8.35
N ASP A 46 14.01 14.58 8.00
CA ASP A 46 15.35 14.23 8.50
C ASP A 46 15.48 14.37 10.02
N LYS A 47 14.74 15.29 10.62
CA LYS A 47 14.70 15.50 12.08
C LYS A 47 13.75 14.57 12.81
N GLY A 48 12.88 13.86 12.08
CA GLY A 48 11.75 13.12 12.66
C GLY A 48 10.63 14.03 13.16
N ASP A 49 10.56 15.27 12.68
CA ASP A 49 9.44 16.20 12.92
C ASP A 49 8.27 15.97 11.93
N ALA A 50 8.49 15.11 10.92
CA ALA A 50 7.50 14.67 9.95
C ALA A 50 7.82 13.25 9.48
N SER A 51 6.80 12.53 9.00
CA SER A 51 6.90 11.18 8.46
C SER A 51 7.05 11.22 6.94
N TRP A 52 7.96 10.39 6.40
CA TRP A 52 8.15 10.18 4.97
C TRP A 52 8.14 8.69 4.65
N PHE A 53 7.04 8.22 4.06
CA PHE A 53 6.77 6.78 3.95
C PHE A 53 5.95 6.43 2.72
N ILE A 54 5.97 5.17 2.33
CA ILE A 54 4.98 4.60 1.42
C ILE A 54 4.03 3.69 2.17
N ALA A 55 2.81 3.55 1.62
CA ALA A 55 1.77 2.73 2.20
C ALA A 55 1.20 1.78 1.14
N GLY A 56 0.63 0.67 1.59
CA GLY A 56 -0.06 -0.24 0.69
C GLY A 56 -0.97 -1.23 1.40
N VAL A 57 -1.67 -1.99 0.57
CA VAL A 57 -2.61 -3.02 0.98
C VAL A 57 -2.33 -4.28 0.18
N ASP A 58 -2.09 -5.38 0.87
CA ASP A 58 -1.83 -6.70 0.28
C ASP A 58 -2.97 -7.66 0.64
N TYR A 59 -3.54 -8.35 -0.35
CA TYR A 59 -4.55 -9.39 -0.22
C TYR A 59 -3.93 -10.77 -0.46
N PHE A 60 -4.12 -11.69 0.49
CA PHE A 60 -3.59 -13.05 0.46
C PHE A 60 -4.70 -14.10 0.46
N TYR A 61 -4.54 -15.15 -0.34
CA TYR A 61 -5.34 -16.37 -0.26
C TYR A 61 -4.47 -17.55 0.17
N LYS A 62 -4.73 -18.12 1.35
CA LYS A 62 -3.96 -19.24 1.93
C LYS A 62 -2.44 -18.97 1.94
N GLY A 63 -2.03 -17.79 2.37
CA GLY A 63 -0.62 -17.38 2.45
C GLY A 63 0.02 -16.94 1.13
N HIS A 64 -0.70 -16.95 0.01
CA HIS A 64 -0.21 -16.44 -1.27
C HIS A 64 -0.79 -15.06 -1.57
N GLU A 65 0.07 -14.07 -1.85
CA GLU A 65 -0.38 -12.76 -2.32
C GLU A 65 -1.08 -12.93 -3.66
N VAL A 66 -2.30 -12.40 -3.77
CA VAL A 66 -3.13 -12.52 -4.97
C VAL A 66 -3.60 -11.17 -5.48
N GLY A 67 -3.46 -10.10 -4.71
CA GLY A 67 -3.67 -8.73 -5.16
C GLY A 67 -3.02 -7.74 -4.21
N SER A 68 -2.61 -6.60 -4.72
CA SER A 68 -2.00 -5.52 -3.95
C SER A 68 -2.21 -4.18 -4.63
N ASP A 69 -2.21 -3.12 -3.83
CA ASP A 69 -2.12 -1.74 -4.31
C ASP A 69 -1.27 -0.92 -3.33
N SER A 70 -0.63 0.12 -3.83
CA SER A 70 0.28 0.95 -3.03
C SER A 70 0.22 2.41 -3.45
N LEU A 71 0.36 3.29 -2.47
CA LEU A 71 0.54 4.71 -2.65
C LEU A 71 2.03 5.04 -2.49
N GLY A 72 2.56 5.82 -3.44
CA GLY A 72 3.94 6.32 -3.41
C GLY A 72 4.21 7.25 -2.22
N GLY A 73 5.27 8.05 -2.28
CA GLY A 73 5.74 8.86 -1.15
C GLY A 73 4.65 9.72 -0.50
N ASN A 74 4.48 9.55 0.81
CA ASN A 74 3.52 10.24 1.67
C ASN A 74 4.30 11.09 2.68
N TYR A 75 4.08 12.40 2.64
CA TYR A 75 4.61 13.34 3.62
C TYR A 75 3.49 13.79 4.56
N TYR A 76 3.69 13.59 5.87
CA TYR A 76 2.75 13.97 6.91
C TYR A 76 3.51 14.53 8.11
N GLU A 77 2.99 15.57 8.77
CA GLU A 77 3.62 16.10 9.99
C GLU A 77 3.22 15.29 11.23
N GLU A 78 2.19 14.44 11.09
CA GLU A 78 1.80 13.38 12.01
C GLU A 78 2.57 12.06 11.76
N TRP A 79 2.41 11.11 12.69
CA TRP A 79 2.96 9.75 12.58
C TRP A 79 2.23 8.92 11.51
N GLU A 80 2.93 7.96 10.89
CA GLU A 80 2.41 7.12 9.83
C GLU A 80 1.12 6.38 10.22
N ASP A 81 1.04 5.93 11.48
CA ASP A 81 -0.14 5.24 12.01
C ASP A 81 -1.36 6.17 12.04
N GLU A 82 -1.20 7.44 12.40
CA GLU A 82 -2.29 8.42 12.42
C GLU A 82 -2.76 8.76 10.99
N ALA A 83 -1.82 8.89 10.06
CA ALA A 83 -2.11 9.11 8.65
C ALA A 83 -2.92 7.94 8.06
N LEU A 84 -2.56 6.69 8.41
CA LEU A 84 -3.29 5.50 8.01
C LEU A 84 -4.67 5.38 8.66
N ASP A 85 -4.79 5.72 9.95
CA ASP A 85 -6.07 5.75 10.66
C ASP A 85 -7.05 6.78 10.07
N SER A 86 -6.51 7.92 9.60
CA SER A 86 -7.29 8.96 8.90
C SER A 86 -7.65 8.58 7.46
N GLY A 87 -7.11 7.48 6.95
CA GLY A 87 -7.40 6.96 5.62
C GLY A 87 -6.63 7.61 4.48
N LEU A 88 -5.51 8.28 4.76
CA LEU A 88 -4.65 8.94 3.76
C LEU A 88 -5.45 9.86 2.83
N GLY A 89 -6.36 10.68 3.38
CA GLY A 89 -7.20 11.58 2.58
C GLY A 89 -8.20 10.87 1.63
N GLY A 90 -8.48 9.58 1.86
CA GLY A 90 -9.38 8.76 1.04
C GLY A 90 -8.67 7.71 0.19
N TYR A 91 -7.36 7.89 -0.08
CA TYR A 91 -6.60 6.96 -0.92
C TYR A 91 -6.50 5.55 -0.33
N LEU A 92 -6.61 5.39 1.00
CA LEU A 92 -6.57 4.06 1.61
C LEU A 92 -7.77 3.19 1.19
N GLU A 93 -8.95 3.77 1.05
CA GLU A 93 -10.14 3.02 0.63
C GLU A 93 -10.07 2.65 -0.86
N ASP A 94 -9.51 3.53 -1.69
CA ASP A 94 -9.25 3.25 -3.10
C ASP A 94 -8.25 2.10 -3.26
N MET A 95 -7.14 2.11 -2.50
CA MET A 95 -6.17 1.02 -2.51
C MET A 95 -6.80 -0.31 -2.10
N LYS A 96 -7.64 -0.33 -1.06
CA LYS A 96 -8.37 -1.55 -0.65
C LYS A 96 -9.27 -2.06 -1.77
N ALA A 97 -10.03 -1.17 -2.41
CA ALA A 97 -10.92 -1.53 -3.51
C ALA A 97 -10.14 -2.11 -4.71
N ASN A 98 -9.08 -1.44 -5.14
CA ASN A 98 -8.23 -1.87 -6.25
C ASN A 98 -7.55 -3.21 -5.96
N ALA A 99 -6.93 -3.37 -4.79
CA ALA A 99 -6.26 -4.60 -4.39
C ALA A 99 -7.25 -5.78 -4.33
N LYS A 100 -8.47 -5.54 -3.83
CA LYS A 100 -9.53 -6.55 -3.79
C LYS A 100 -9.99 -6.96 -5.18
N ASP A 101 -10.22 -6.01 -6.08
CA ASP A 101 -10.64 -6.29 -7.45
C ASP A 101 -9.56 -7.09 -8.19
N GLN A 102 -8.29 -6.73 -7.99
CA GLN A 102 -7.17 -7.49 -8.52
C GLN A 102 -7.11 -8.91 -7.94
N ALA A 103 -7.27 -9.06 -6.61
CA ALA A 103 -7.28 -10.37 -5.94
C ALA A 103 -8.39 -11.29 -6.48
N LEU A 104 -9.61 -10.77 -6.61
CA LEU A 104 -10.75 -11.52 -7.15
C LEU A 104 -10.51 -11.95 -8.60
N LYS A 105 -9.97 -11.04 -9.42
CA LYS A 105 -9.62 -11.34 -10.82
C LYS A 105 -8.56 -12.43 -10.90
N ASN A 106 -7.44 -12.26 -10.19
CA ASN A 106 -6.31 -13.18 -10.22
C ASN A 106 -6.71 -14.59 -9.75
N VAL A 107 -7.48 -14.70 -8.66
CA VAL A 107 -7.96 -16.01 -8.17
C VAL A 107 -8.92 -16.67 -9.15
N LYS A 108 -9.80 -15.90 -9.80
CA LYS A 108 -10.73 -16.43 -10.80
C LYS A 108 -9.99 -16.94 -12.04
N GLU A 109 -9.01 -16.18 -12.52
CA GLU A 109 -8.17 -16.57 -13.66
C GLU A 109 -7.31 -17.80 -13.35
N LEU A 110 -6.70 -17.85 -12.16
CA LEU A 110 -5.94 -19.00 -11.69
C LEU A 110 -6.82 -20.25 -11.59
N LYS A 111 -8.00 -20.14 -10.96
CA LYS A 111 -8.96 -21.25 -10.86
C LYS A 111 -9.32 -21.79 -12.24
N ASN A 112 -9.61 -20.91 -13.20
CA ASN A 112 -9.98 -21.30 -14.56
C ASN A 112 -8.82 -21.98 -15.29
N SER A 113 -7.59 -21.48 -15.11
CA SER A 113 -6.39 -22.04 -15.75
C SER A 113 -6.08 -23.41 -15.18
N MET A 114 -6.06 -23.56 -13.85
CA MET A 114 -5.88 -24.86 -13.20
C MET A 114 -6.97 -25.86 -13.61
N SER A 115 -8.23 -25.43 -13.69
CA SER A 115 -9.32 -26.33 -14.11
C SER A 115 -9.13 -26.86 -15.53
N LYS A 116 -8.45 -26.10 -16.41
CA LYS A 116 -8.12 -26.55 -17.78
C LYS A 116 -6.88 -27.45 -17.79
N ASP A 117 -5.82 -27.04 -17.11
CA ASP A 117 -4.53 -27.75 -17.11
C ASP A 117 -4.64 -29.13 -16.47
N PHE A 118 -5.48 -29.27 -15.45
CA PHE A 118 -5.69 -30.51 -14.71
C PHE A 118 -6.96 -31.28 -15.13
N ALA A 119 -7.63 -30.89 -16.22
CA ALA A 119 -8.88 -31.52 -16.67
C ALA A 119 -8.73 -33.00 -17.09
N LEU A 120 -7.51 -33.45 -17.36
CA LEU A 120 -7.18 -34.79 -17.86
C LEU A 120 -6.18 -35.54 -16.95
N LEU A 121 -5.83 -34.96 -15.81
CA LEU A 121 -5.13 -35.64 -14.72
C LEU A 121 -6.14 -36.34 -13.83
#